data_AF-A0A9D1UAK3-F1
#
_entry.id   AF-A0A9D1UAK3-F1
#
_cell.length_a   1.000
_cell.length_b   1.000
_cell.length_c   1.000
_cell.angle_alpha   90.00
_cell.angle_beta   90.00
_cell.angle_gamma   90.00
#
_symmetry.space_group_name_H-M   'P 1'
#
loop_
_entity.id
_entity.type
_entity.pdbx_description
1 polymer ?
#
loop_
_entity_poly.entity_id
_entity_poly.type
_entity_poly.pdbx_seq_one_letter_code
_entity_poly.pdbx_strand_id
1 'polypeptide(L)'
;MARKANYSNTHKYDNRRSFDGRLIPAGKVLVPFRKELYEFLEEECVDTNFTTMHLGDFEYKIGFMAISEDQYASYMKDFWTDLNKDMEMHREGRCVVGMNPDGTKKLCPSTRRCTGCPNKGLLERYNPKRVEILSLDYEYDGETFEIEDTSQPSVEDQVLNEFCPEPTEKELQIQLLAHFDRENPRYARIIRLSLQGLSTDDICIEIGLKSSRGRQEINNAHDAVCEYLRLRHHKKNRK
;
A
#
# COMPACT_ATOMS: atom_id res chain seq x y z
N MET A 1 5.57 -26.00 31.19
CA MET A 1 6.55 -25.65 32.24
C MET A 1 7.69 -24.93 31.55
N ALA A 2 7.89 -23.64 31.84
CA ALA A 2 9.03 -22.91 31.31
C ALA A 2 10.30 -23.63 31.80
N ARG A 3 11.13 -24.11 30.88
CA ARG A 3 12.49 -24.55 31.23
C ARG A 3 13.13 -23.38 31.98
N LYS A 4 13.59 -23.58 33.23
CA LYS A 4 14.47 -22.61 33.88
C LYS A 4 15.68 -22.45 32.94
N ALA A 5 15.72 -21.37 32.19
CA ALA A 5 16.83 -21.09 31.31
C ALA A 5 18.05 -20.87 32.22
N ASN A 6 19.06 -21.73 32.08
CA ASN A 6 20.30 -21.53 32.79
C ASN A 6 21.06 -20.39 32.11
N TYR A 7 21.07 -19.22 32.76
CA TYR A 7 21.76 -18.02 32.27
C TYR A 7 23.26 -18.03 32.60
N SER A 8 23.77 -19.05 33.28
CA SER A 8 25.19 -19.15 33.66
C SER A 8 26.08 -19.70 32.54
N ASN A 9 25.52 -20.23 31.46
CA ASN A 9 26.29 -20.76 30.34
C ASN A 9 26.40 -19.68 29.24
N THR A 10 27.44 -18.85 29.34
CA THR A 10 27.74 -17.75 28.39
C THR A 10 28.19 -18.26 27.02
N HIS A 11 28.79 -19.45 26.98
CA HIS A 11 29.32 -20.10 25.77
C HIS A 11 28.33 -21.05 25.07
N LYS A 12 27.04 -20.92 25.37
CA LYS A 12 25.99 -21.81 24.84
C LYS A 12 25.89 -21.80 23.32
N TYR A 13 26.27 -20.68 22.68
CA TYR A 13 26.07 -20.44 21.25
C TYR A 13 27.38 -20.38 20.47
N ASP A 14 28.49 -20.84 21.05
CA ASP A 14 29.82 -20.83 20.39
C ASP A 14 29.86 -21.70 19.13
N ASN A 15 28.94 -22.65 19.00
CA ASN A 15 28.76 -23.45 17.78
C ASN A 15 28.00 -22.72 16.66
N ARG A 16 27.59 -21.48 16.88
CA ARG A 16 26.85 -20.64 15.92
C ARG A 16 27.76 -19.60 15.30
N ARG A 17 27.35 -19.09 14.15
CA ARG A 17 28.00 -17.96 13.48
C ARG A 17 27.21 -16.68 13.76
N SER A 18 27.89 -15.54 13.75
CA SER A 18 27.21 -14.25 13.85
C SER A 18 26.33 -14.00 12.62
N PHE A 19 25.31 -13.16 12.78
CA PHE A 19 24.38 -12.83 11.69
C PHE A 19 25.08 -12.22 10.46
N ASP A 20 26.18 -11.50 10.66
CA ASP A 20 26.99 -10.83 9.63
C ASP A 20 28.21 -11.65 9.16
N GLY A 21 28.43 -12.83 9.73
CA GLY A 21 29.56 -13.71 9.42
C GLY A 21 30.93 -13.21 9.91
N ARG A 22 31.00 -12.11 10.68
CA ARG A 22 32.24 -11.60 11.27
C ARG A 22 32.74 -12.49 12.40
N LEU A 23 34.06 -12.44 12.64
CA LEU A 23 34.67 -13.15 13.77
C LEU A 23 34.26 -12.49 15.09
N ILE A 24 34.07 -13.32 16.12
CA ILE A 24 33.73 -12.85 17.46
C ILE A 24 34.99 -12.27 18.13
N PRO A 25 34.98 -10.99 18.54
CA PRO A 25 36.11 -10.40 19.25
C PRO A 25 36.39 -11.10 20.58
N ALA A 26 37.65 -11.09 21.03
CA ALA A 26 38.03 -11.63 22.33
C ALA A 26 37.26 -10.93 23.47
N GLY A 27 36.73 -11.72 24.41
CA GLY A 27 35.91 -11.23 25.53
C GLY A 27 34.44 -10.97 25.18
N LYS A 28 34.00 -11.30 23.96
CA LYS A 28 32.59 -11.27 23.57
C LYS A 28 32.01 -12.66 23.40
N VAL A 29 30.69 -12.76 23.62
CA VAL A 29 29.92 -14.00 23.50
C VAL A 29 28.72 -13.78 22.59
N LEU A 30 28.25 -14.88 21.97
CA LEU A 30 27.10 -14.85 21.09
C LEU A 30 25.78 -14.92 21.86
N VAL A 31 24.83 -14.08 21.48
CA VAL A 31 23.46 -14.09 22.00
C VAL A 31 22.43 -14.09 20.88
N PRO A 32 21.28 -14.77 21.08
CA PRO A 32 20.21 -14.82 20.10
C PRO A 32 19.41 -13.52 20.07
N PHE A 33 18.99 -13.07 18.90
CA PHE A 33 18.02 -11.98 18.72
C PHE A 33 16.99 -12.36 17.65
N ARG A 34 15.80 -11.75 17.70
CA ARG A 34 14.76 -11.96 16.68
C ARG A 34 15.04 -11.07 15.46
N LYS A 35 15.17 -11.65 14.27
CA LYS A 35 15.43 -10.89 13.02
C LYS A 35 14.39 -9.78 12.81
N GLU A 36 13.12 -10.08 13.06
CA GLU A 36 11.98 -9.17 12.87
C GLU A 36 12.04 -7.88 13.70
N LEU A 37 12.78 -7.85 14.81
CA LEU A 37 12.85 -6.67 15.68
C LEU A 37 13.92 -5.66 15.25
N TYR A 38 14.65 -5.96 14.17
CA TYR A 38 15.77 -5.16 13.71
C TYR A 38 15.67 -4.96 12.21
N GLU A 39 15.79 -3.71 11.78
CA GLU A 39 15.90 -3.33 10.38
C GLU A 39 17.38 -3.40 9.97
N PHE A 40 17.80 -4.54 9.41
CA PHE A 40 19.11 -4.67 8.78
C PHE A 40 18.99 -4.46 7.27
N LEU A 41 20.01 -3.84 6.67
CA LEU A 41 20.19 -3.92 5.22
C LEU A 41 20.46 -5.38 4.85
N GLU A 42 19.79 -5.90 3.81
CA GLU A 42 19.90 -7.31 3.41
C GLU A 42 21.36 -7.72 3.13
N GLU A 43 22.17 -6.79 2.62
CA GLU A 43 23.59 -6.97 2.32
C GLU A 43 24.48 -7.19 3.55
N GLU A 44 24.02 -6.77 4.75
CA GLU A 44 24.77 -6.94 6.01
C GLU A 44 24.49 -8.29 6.69
N CYS A 45 23.51 -9.04 6.20
CA CYS A 45 23.04 -10.27 6.80
C CYS A 45 23.40 -11.49 5.95
N VAL A 46 24.08 -12.46 6.57
CA VAL A 46 24.27 -13.78 5.98
C VAL A 46 23.08 -14.66 6.36
N ASP A 47 22.11 -14.79 5.46
CA ASP A 47 20.83 -15.46 5.74
C ASP A 47 20.99 -16.91 6.25
N THR A 48 22.05 -17.62 5.82
CA THR A 48 22.35 -18.99 6.27
C THR A 48 22.80 -19.08 7.74
N ASN A 49 23.17 -17.97 8.37
CA ASN A 49 23.55 -17.92 9.78
C ASN A 49 22.32 -17.74 10.70
N PHE A 50 21.14 -17.46 10.13
CA PHE A 50 19.90 -17.44 10.89
C PHE A 50 19.33 -18.85 11.07
N THR A 51 18.62 -19.05 12.16
CA THR A 51 17.99 -20.31 12.52
C THR A 51 16.55 -20.07 12.89
N THR A 52 15.66 -20.95 12.43
CA THR A 52 14.25 -20.92 12.85
C THR A 52 14.10 -21.62 14.19
N MET A 53 13.49 -20.94 15.16
CA MET A 53 13.15 -21.51 16.46
C MET A 53 11.63 -21.66 16.55
N HIS A 54 11.16 -22.89 16.70
CA HIS A 54 9.74 -23.17 16.90
C HIS A 54 9.39 -23.20 18.39
N LEU A 55 8.42 -22.39 18.79
CA LEU A 55 7.91 -22.36 20.16
C LEU A 55 6.38 -22.47 20.15
N GLY A 56 5.88 -23.68 20.38
CA GLY A 56 4.48 -23.98 20.14
C GLY A 56 4.20 -23.96 18.63
N ASP A 57 3.19 -23.21 18.22
CA ASP A 57 2.79 -23.07 16.82
C ASP A 57 3.45 -21.84 16.13
N PHE A 58 4.36 -21.15 16.83
CA PHE A 58 5.02 -19.94 16.35
C PHE A 58 6.43 -20.22 15.88
N GLU A 59 6.79 -19.61 14.76
CA GLU A 59 8.13 -19.63 14.18
C GLU A 59 8.80 -18.29 14.42
N TYR A 60 10.01 -18.30 14.96
CA TYR A 60 10.82 -17.11 15.15
C TYR A 60 12.12 -17.25 14.36
N LYS A 61 12.44 -16.31 13.48
CA LYS A 61 13.75 -16.26 12.81
C LYS A 61 14.77 -15.64 13.75
N ILE A 62 15.76 -16.43 14.18
CA ILE A 62 16.75 -16.05 15.19
C ILE A 62 18.12 -15.86 14.55
N GLY A 63 18.72 -14.69 14.77
CA GLY A 63 20.13 -14.41 14.45
C GLY A 63 20.99 -14.44 15.72
N PHE A 64 22.31 -14.40 15.57
CA PHE A 64 23.24 -14.31 16.70
C PHE A 64 24.13 -13.09 16.57
N MET A 65 24.24 -12.30 17.65
CA MET A 65 25.10 -11.13 17.71
C MET A 65 26.11 -11.25 18.85
N ALA A 66 27.25 -10.58 18.71
CA ALA A 66 28.30 -10.56 19.72
C ALA A 66 28.06 -9.43 20.73
N ILE A 67 27.97 -9.78 22.01
CA ILE A 67 27.90 -8.81 23.12
C ILE A 67 29.04 -9.05 24.12
N SER A 68 29.25 -8.11 25.02
CA SER A 68 30.19 -8.28 26.12
C SER A 68 29.68 -9.33 27.12
N GLU A 69 30.58 -10.18 27.62
CA GLU A 69 30.20 -11.33 28.47
C GLU A 69 29.50 -10.91 29.78
N ASP A 70 29.88 -9.77 30.36
CA ASP A 70 29.25 -9.17 31.54
C ASP A 70 27.76 -8.84 31.34
N GLN A 71 27.35 -8.59 30.10
CA GLN A 71 25.96 -8.26 29.75
C GLN A 71 25.10 -9.50 29.48
N TYR A 72 25.70 -10.69 29.34
CA TYR A 72 25.02 -11.91 28.90
C TYR A 72 23.80 -12.26 29.75
N ALA A 73 23.95 -12.28 31.08
CA ALA A 73 22.88 -12.69 31.97
C ALA A 73 21.67 -11.74 31.91
N SER A 74 21.91 -10.43 31.85
CA SER A 74 20.85 -9.42 31.71
C SER A 74 20.16 -9.56 30.36
N TYR A 75 20.93 -9.58 29.27
CA TYR A 75 20.40 -9.69 27.93
C TYR A 75 19.54 -10.94 27.74
N MET A 76 20.04 -12.10 28.19
CA MET A 76 19.30 -13.35 28.07
C MET A 76 17.98 -13.32 28.86
N LYS A 77 17.98 -12.68 30.04
CA LYS A 77 16.77 -12.51 30.83
C LYS A 77 15.74 -11.66 30.09
N ASP A 78 16.17 -10.56 29.49
CA ASP A 78 15.28 -9.64 28.76
C ASP A 78 14.75 -10.31 27.49
N PHE A 79 15.64 -10.93 26.70
CA PHE A 79 15.27 -11.71 25.51
C PHE A 79 14.18 -12.75 25.81
N TRP A 80 14.35 -13.58 26.85
CA TRP A 80 13.34 -14.56 27.22
C TRP A 80 12.10 -13.93 27.82
N THR A 81 12.20 -12.79 28.50
CA THR A 81 11.05 -12.08 29.05
C THR A 81 10.17 -11.58 27.91
N ASP A 82 10.75 -10.93 26.91
CA ASP A 82 10.01 -10.38 25.77
C ASP A 82 9.45 -11.48 24.89
N LEU A 83 10.23 -12.53 24.64
CA LEU A 83 9.75 -13.69 23.90
C LEU A 83 8.59 -14.38 24.63
N ASN A 84 8.64 -14.53 25.96
CA ASN A 84 7.53 -15.11 26.72
C ASN A 84 6.29 -14.20 26.72
N LYS A 85 6.45 -12.88 26.78
CA LYS A 85 5.33 -11.93 26.65
C LYS A 85 4.66 -12.05 25.27
N ASP A 86 5.46 -12.07 24.21
CA ASP A 86 4.99 -12.29 22.84
C ASP A 86 4.20 -13.60 22.72
N MET A 87 4.75 -14.71 23.23
CA MET A 87 4.04 -15.98 23.28
C MET A 87 2.75 -15.94 24.09
N GLU A 88 2.73 -15.21 25.21
CA GLU A 88 1.53 -15.06 26.03
C GLU A 88 0.41 -14.33 25.31
N MET A 89 0.74 -13.40 24.41
CA MET A 89 -0.23 -12.71 23.57
C MET A 89 -0.73 -13.60 22.44
N HIS A 90 0.11 -14.42 21.81
CA HIS A 90 -0.34 -15.16 20.62
C HIS A 90 -0.97 -16.53 20.91
N ARG A 91 -0.74 -17.12 22.08
CA ARG A 91 -1.31 -18.44 22.44
C ARG A 91 -2.84 -18.42 22.43
N GLU A 92 -3.46 -19.48 21.91
CA GLU A 92 -4.93 -19.65 21.84
C GLU A 92 -5.64 -19.68 23.21
N GLY A 93 -4.91 -19.84 24.32
CA GLY A 93 -5.48 -19.80 25.67
C GLY A 93 -6.08 -21.11 26.15
N ARG A 94 -7.09 -21.06 27.02
CA ARG A 94 -7.70 -22.24 27.66
C ARG A 94 -9.13 -22.45 27.17
N CYS A 95 -9.57 -23.71 27.11
CA CYS A 95 -10.94 -24.05 26.72
C CYS A 95 -11.95 -23.36 27.64
N VAL A 96 -12.99 -22.77 27.06
CA VAL A 96 -14.17 -22.26 27.76
C VAL A 96 -15.07 -23.44 28.08
N VAL A 97 -15.31 -23.70 29.36
CA VAL A 97 -16.15 -24.82 29.84
C VAL A 97 -17.55 -24.37 30.27
N GLY A 98 -17.82 -23.06 30.22
CA GLY A 98 -19.11 -22.46 30.55
C GLY A 98 -18.95 -20.98 30.86
N MET A 99 -20.00 -20.38 31.41
CA MET A 99 -19.99 -18.99 31.92
C MET A 99 -20.15 -18.99 33.44
N ASN A 100 -19.49 -18.05 34.11
CA ASN A 100 -19.75 -17.73 35.51
C ASN A 100 -21.04 -16.89 35.62
N PRO A 101 -21.67 -16.83 36.81
CA PRO A 101 -22.85 -15.97 37.05
C PRO A 101 -22.61 -14.50 36.67
N ASP A 102 -21.37 -14.04 36.81
CA ASP A 102 -20.95 -12.67 36.53
C ASP A 102 -20.75 -12.41 35.01
N GLY A 103 -21.12 -13.36 34.14
CA GLY A 103 -20.96 -13.28 32.69
C GLY A 103 -19.53 -13.55 32.17
N THR A 104 -18.56 -13.75 33.06
CA THR A 104 -17.18 -14.07 32.65
C THR A 104 -17.03 -15.52 32.17
N LYS A 105 -16.18 -15.75 31.16
CA LYS A 105 -15.89 -17.10 30.63
C LYS A 105 -15.22 -17.97 31.71
N LYS A 106 -15.83 -19.11 32.04
CA LYS A 106 -15.25 -20.11 32.93
C LYS A 106 -14.26 -20.97 32.14
N LEU A 107 -12.98 -20.87 32.47
CA LEU A 107 -11.91 -21.56 31.75
C LEU A 107 -11.55 -22.90 32.39
N CYS A 108 -11.11 -23.85 31.56
CA CYS A 108 -10.54 -25.11 32.00
C CYS A 108 -9.35 -24.86 32.98
N PRO A 109 -9.23 -25.62 34.08
CA PRO A 109 -8.13 -25.47 35.03
C PRO A 109 -6.76 -25.63 34.37
N SER A 110 -5.79 -24.80 34.75
CA SER A 110 -4.41 -24.84 34.23
C SER A 110 -3.66 -26.14 34.55
N THR A 111 -4.14 -26.89 35.54
CA THR A 111 -3.58 -28.17 35.98
C THR A 111 -3.93 -29.34 35.06
N ARG A 112 -4.94 -29.20 34.20
CA ARG A 112 -5.29 -30.23 33.22
C ARG A 112 -4.36 -30.13 32.02
N ARG A 113 -3.40 -31.05 31.93
CA ARG A 113 -2.55 -31.19 30.73
C ARG A 113 -3.42 -31.81 29.63
N CYS A 114 -3.67 -31.11 28.52
CA CYS A 114 -4.58 -31.52 27.43
C CYS A 114 -4.19 -32.81 26.69
N THR A 115 -3.27 -33.62 27.23
CA THR A 115 -2.85 -34.91 26.68
C THR A 115 -3.96 -35.94 26.89
N GLY A 116 -4.57 -36.42 25.80
CA GLY A 116 -5.67 -37.39 25.85
C GLY A 116 -7.03 -36.81 26.26
N CYS A 117 -7.20 -35.49 26.26
CA CYS A 117 -8.48 -34.86 26.58
C CYS A 117 -9.49 -35.07 25.43
N PRO A 118 -10.69 -35.63 25.69
CA PRO A 118 -11.70 -35.85 24.65
C PRO A 118 -12.23 -34.54 24.05
N ASN A 119 -12.15 -33.44 24.81
CA ASN A 119 -12.64 -32.12 24.40
C ASN A 119 -11.55 -31.24 23.79
N LYS A 120 -10.35 -31.78 23.51
CA LYS A 120 -9.25 -31.00 22.94
C LYS A 120 -9.63 -30.57 21.51
N GLY A 121 -9.58 -29.27 21.25
CA GLY A 121 -9.91 -28.70 19.93
C GLY A 121 -11.40 -28.63 19.61
N LEU A 122 -12.28 -29.11 20.51
CA LEU A 122 -13.74 -29.07 20.31
C LEU A 122 -14.41 -27.84 20.96
N LEU A 123 -13.79 -27.28 21.99
CA LEU A 123 -14.31 -26.15 22.74
C LEU A 123 -13.60 -24.86 22.34
N GLU A 124 -14.34 -23.75 22.29
CA GLU A 124 -13.80 -22.40 22.12
C GLU A 124 -12.66 -22.18 23.12
N ARG A 125 -11.55 -21.59 22.67
CA ARG A 125 -10.41 -21.27 23.52
C ARG A 125 -10.33 -19.77 23.70
N TYR A 126 -10.14 -19.35 24.95
CA TYR A 126 -10.03 -17.96 25.30
C TYR A 126 -8.70 -17.71 26.02
N ASN A 127 -7.98 -16.69 25.56
CA ASN A 127 -6.81 -16.14 26.20
C ASN A 127 -7.08 -14.66 26.52
N PRO A 128 -7.14 -14.26 27.81
CA PRO A 128 -7.37 -12.87 28.17
C PRO A 128 -6.24 -11.93 27.76
N LYS A 129 -5.04 -12.47 27.48
CA LYS A 129 -3.87 -11.71 27.01
C LYS A 129 -3.77 -11.68 25.49
N ARG A 130 -4.61 -12.45 24.79
CA ARG A 130 -4.55 -12.48 23.34
C ARG A 130 -5.12 -11.19 22.80
N VAL A 131 -4.26 -10.46 22.10
CA VAL A 131 -4.70 -9.43 21.19
C VAL A 131 -5.32 -10.21 20.03
N GLU A 132 -6.64 -10.28 20.00
CA GLU A 132 -7.32 -10.59 18.76
C GLU A 132 -6.90 -9.48 17.81
N ILE A 133 -6.00 -9.81 16.87
CA ILE A 133 -5.91 -9.05 15.64
C ILE A 133 -7.29 -9.26 15.04
N LEU A 134 -8.20 -8.33 15.36
CA LEU A 134 -9.44 -8.22 14.62
C LEU A 134 -8.97 -8.20 13.17
N SER A 135 -9.33 -9.24 12.43
CA SER A 135 -9.26 -9.17 10.97
C SER A 135 -9.78 -7.79 10.60
N LEU A 136 -9.09 -7.05 9.73
CA LEU A 136 -9.59 -5.77 9.22
C LEU A 136 -11.03 -5.86 8.70
N ASP A 137 -11.49 -7.08 8.44
CA ASP A 137 -12.85 -7.52 8.16
C ASP A 137 -13.86 -7.30 9.32
N TYR A 138 -13.43 -6.84 10.51
CA TYR A 138 -14.32 -6.39 11.59
C TYR A 138 -14.91 -5.01 11.22
N GLU A 139 -15.91 -5.08 10.33
CA GLU A 139 -17.03 -4.15 10.21
C GLU A 139 -16.66 -2.65 10.14
N TYR A 140 -16.26 -2.22 8.94
CA TYR A 140 -16.61 -0.88 8.43
C TYR A 140 -18.05 -0.85 7.91
N ASP A 141 -18.97 -1.59 8.54
CA ASP A 141 -20.40 -1.51 8.26
C ASP A 141 -20.98 -0.31 9.03
N GLY A 142 -20.67 0.91 8.59
CA GLY A 142 -21.41 2.09 9.07
C GLY A 142 -20.78 3.46 8.93
N GLU A 143 -19.47 3.59 8.72
CA GLU A 143 -18.87 4.91 8.50
C GLU A 143 -18.68 5.16 7.01
N THR A 144 -19.59 5.96 6.44
CA THR A 144 -19.32 6.71 5.22
C THR A 144 -18.07 7.56 5.47
N PHE A 145 -16.93 7.10 4.97
CA PHE A 145 -15.73 7.93 4.85
C PHE A 145 -16.13 9.24 4.19
N GLU A 146 -15.72 10.36 4.80
CA GLU A 146 -15.77 11.65 4.12
C GLU A 146 -14.96 11.49 2.83
N ILE A 147 -15.70 11.62 1.73
CA ILE A 147 -15.25 11.49 0.35
C ILE A 147 -13.97 12.31 0.20
N GLU A 148 -12.95 11.67 -0.36
CA GLU A 148 -11.72 12.27 -0.91
C GLU A 148 -11.88 13.76 -1.19
N ASP A 149 -11.03 14.59 -0.58
CA ASP A 149 -10.95 16.01 -0.90
C ASP A 149 -10.51 16.17 -2.35
N THR A 150 -11.48 16.25 -3.26
CA THR A 150 -11.27 16.51 -4.69
C THR A 150 -10.74 17.93 -4.96
N SER A 151 -10.45 18.74 -3.93
CA SER A 151 -9.84 20.06 -4.12
C SER A 151 -8.43 19.97 -4.69
N GLN A 152 -7.76 18.82 -4.58
CA GLN A 152 -6.43 18.59 -5.13
C GLN A 152 -6.39 17.35 -6.04
N PRO A 153 -5.73 17.44 -7.21
CA PRO A 153 -5.56 16.30 -8.10
C PRO A 153 -4.67 15.22 -7.45
N SER A 154 -4.94 13.97 -7.76
CA SER A 154 -4.16 12.80 -7.35
C SER A 154 -2.66 12.99 -7.66
N VAL A 155 -1.80 12.40 -6.83
CA VAL A 155 -0.34 12.37 -7.06
C VAL A 155 -0.03 11.75 -8.44
N GLU A 156 -0.85 10.79 -8.88
CA GLU A 156 -0.72 10.14 -10.19
C GLU A 156 -1.07 11.11 -11.34
N ASP A 157 -2.11 11.93 -11.17
CA ASP A 157 -2.50 12.97 -12.13
C ASP A 157 -1.49 14.11 -12.21
N GLN A 158 -0.87 14.47 -11.08
CA GLN A 158 0.20 15.46 -11.04
C GLN A 158 1.42 15.00 -11.84
N VAL A 159 1.79 13.73 -11.70
CA VAL A 159 2.91 13.13 -12.45
C VAL A 159 2.58 13.01 -13.94
N LEU A 160 1.37 12.60 -14.30
CA LEU A 160 0.93 12.53 -15.71
C LEU A 160 0.97 13.89 -16.42
N ASN A 161 0.55 14.96 -15.75
CA ASN A 161 0.63 16.33 -16.28
C ASN A 161 2.07 16.80 -16.51
N GLU A 162 3.03 16.32 -15.73
CA GLU A 162 4.45 16.68 -15.87
C GLU A 162 5.11 16.00 -17.07
N PHE A 163 4.67 14.78 -17.43
CA PHE A 163 5.18 14.03 -18.59
C PHE A 163 4.48 14.38 -19.91
N CYS A 164 3.26 14.90 -19.88
CA CYS A 164 2.48 15.27 -21.06
C CYS A 164 1.74 16.58 -20.79
N PRO A 165 2.39 17.75 -20.93
CA PRO A 165 1.71 19.02 -20.75
C PRO A 165 0.54 19.12 -21.74
N GLU A 166 -0.60 19.65 -21.28
CA GLU A 166 -1.70 19.93 -22.19
C GLU A 166 -1.20 20.79 -23.36
N PRO A 167 -1.54 20.44 -24.61
CA PRO A 167 -1.05 21.16 -25.77
C PRO A 167 -1.49 22.61 -25.71
N THR A 168 -0.58 23.52 -26.02
CA THR A 168 -0.89 24.96 -25.99
C THR A 168 -1.96 25.27 -27.05
N GLU A 169 -2.78 26.31 -26.87
CA GLU A 169 -3.79 26.74 -27.85
C GLU A 169 -3.25 26.85 -29.30
N LYS A 170 -1.98 27.28 -29.45
CA LYS A 170 -1.29 27.37 -30.74
C LYS A 170 -1.02 26.00 -31.36
N GLU A 171 -0.64 25.01 -30.56
CA GLU A 171 -0.36 23.65 -31.02
C GLU A 171 -1.65 22.94 -31.41
N LEU A 172 -2.71 23.11 -30.61
CA LEU A 172 -4.05 22.66 -30.94
C LEU A 172 -4.55 23.26 -32.25
N GLN A 173 -4.32 24.56 -32.47
CA GLN A 173 -4.67 25.24 -33.72
C GLN A 173 -3.91 24.67 -34.92
N ILE A 174 -2.61 24.37 -34.78
CA ILE A 174 -1.80 23.76 -35.84
C ILE A 174 -2.31 22.35 -36.16
N GLN A 175 -2.60 21.53 -35.15
CA GLN A 175 -3.14 20.19 -35.33
C GLN A 175 -4.53 20.21 -35.99
N LEU A 176 -5.41 21.11 -35.55
CA LEU A 176 -6.74 21.33 -36.13
C LEU A 176 -6.64 21.68 -37.62
N LEU A 177 -5.78 22.65 -37.96
CA LEU A 177 -5.59 23.06 -39.36
C LEU A 177 -4.98 21.93 -40.19
N ALA A 178 -4.00 21.20 -39.68
CA ALA A 178 -3.39 20.07 -40.37
C ALA A 178 -4.38 18.93 -40.64
N HIS A 179 -5.33 18.70 -39.73
CA HIS A 179 -6.41 17.74 -39.91
C HIS A 179 -7.37 18.19 -41.02
N PHE A 180 -7.91 19.40 -40.94
CA PHE A 180 -8.85 19.91 -41.95
C PHE A 180 -8.20 20.18 -43.30
N ASP A 181 -6.91 20.49 -43.38
CA ASP A 181 -6.20 20.59 -44.66
C ASP A 181 -6.19 19.27 -45.43
N ARG A 182 -6.22 18.14 -44.72
CA ARG A 182 -6.26 16.79 -45.33
C ARG A 182 -7.67 16.35 -45.65
N GLU A 183 -8.62 16.56 -44.72
CA GLU A 183 -9.98 16.05 -44.87
C GLU A 183 -10.91 16.99 -45.65
N ASN A 184 -10.82 18.30 -45.41
CA ASN A 184 -11.67 19.28 -46.06
C ASN A 184 -10.96 20.65 -46.20
N PRO A 185 -10.18 20.85 -47.29
CA PRO A 185 -9.43 22.09 -47.51
C PRO A 185 -10.29 23.36 -47.51
N ARG A 186 -11.59 23.24 -47.84
CA ARG A 186 -12.53 24.35 -47.78
C ARG A 186 -12.81 24.78 -46.34
N TYR A 187 -12.97 23.82 -45.42
CA TYR A 187 -13.14 24.12 -43.99
C TYR A 187 -11.87 24.69 -43.40
N ALA A 188 -10.70 24.16 -43.75
CA ALA A 188 -9.42 24.75 -43.34
C ALA A 188 -9.28 26.21 -43.80
N ARG A 189 -9.73 26.54 -45.02
CA ARG A 189 -9.75 27.92 -45.51
C ARG A 189 -10.74 28.80 -44.71
N ILE A 190 -11.93 28.32 -44.40
CA ILE A 190 -12.90 29.05 -43.56
C ILE A 190 -12.32 29.32 -42.17
N ILE A 191 -11.69 28.32 -41.55
CA ILE A 191 -11.09 28.43 -40.22
C ILE A 191 -9.97 29.48 -40.23
N ARG A 192 -9.07 29.47 -41.23
CA ARG A 192 -8.02 30.48 -41.39
C ARG A 192 -8.57 31.90 -41.49
N LEU A 193 -9.59 32.10 -42.34
CA LEU A 193 -10.20 33.42 -42.52
C LEU A 193 -10.94 33.89 -41.26
N SER A 194 -11.57 32.96 -40.52
CA SER A 194 -12.20 33.27 -39.23
C SER A 194 -11.18 33.64 -38.16
N LEU A 195 -10.01 32.99 -38.14
CA LEU A 195 -8.91 33.31 -37.21
C LEU A 195 -8.26 34.67 -37.51
N GLN A 196 -8.31 35.11 -38.77
CA GLN A 196 -7.89 36.45 -39.19
C GLN A 196 -8.92 37.55 -38.84
N GLY A 197 -10.10 37.18 -38.31
CA GLY A 197 -11.13 38.11 -37.87
C GLY A 197 -11.98 38.69 -39.02
N LEU A 198 -12.02 38.04 -40.19
CA LEU A 198 -12.86 38.49 -41.30
C LEU A 198 -14.35 38.33 -40.97
N SER A 199 -15.19 39.21 -41.52
CA SER A 199 -16.65 39.10 -41.35
C SER A 199 -17.20 37.88 -42.07
N THR A 200 -18.36 37.36 -41.64
CA THR A 200 -18.98 36.19 -42.29
C THR A 200 -19.28 36.43 -43.76
N ASP A 201 -19.59 37.67 -44.13
CA ASP A 201 -19.91 38.04 -45.50
C ASP A 201 -18.64 38.14 -46.37
N ASP A 202 -17.52 38.64 -45.82
CA ASP A 202 -16.21 38.62 -46.48
C ASP A 202 -15.68 37.19 -46.66
N ILE A 203 -15.88 36.32 -45.66
CA ILE A 203 -15.57 34.90 -45.76
C ILE A 203 -16.38 34.25 -46.90
N CYS A 204 -17.67 34.58 -47.04
CA CYS A 204 -18.50 34.07 -48.13
C CYS A 204 -17.99 34.49 -49.52
N ILE A 205 -17.50 35.73 -49.64
CA ILE A 205 -16.89 36.27 -50.87
C ILE A 205 -15.59 35.52 -51.18
N GLU A 206 -14.71 35.34 -50.19
CA GLU A 206 -13.42 34.66 -50.34
C GLU A 206 -13.54 33.17 -50.69
N ILE A 207 -14.57 32.48 -50.19
CA ILE A 207 -14.85 31.08 -50.55
C ILE A 207 -15.67 30.93 -51.85
N GLY A 208 -16.04 32.05 -52.50
CA GLY A 208 -16.75 32.05 -53.78
C GLY A 208 -18.20 31.57 -53.71
N LEU A 209 -18.88 31.74 -52.57
CA LEU A 209 -20.26 31.28 -52.35
C LEU A 209 -21.24 32.43 -52.12
N LYS A 210 -22.47 32.25 -52.60
CA LYS A 210 -23.59 33.16 -52.27
C LYS A 210 -23.85 33.15 -50.77
N SER A 211 -24.20 34.29 -50.19
CA SER A 211 -24.28 34.51 -48.73
C SER A 211 -25.10 33.47 -47.97
N SER A 212 -26.19 32.94 -48.54
CA SER A 212 -26.99 31.89 -47.90
C SER A 212 -26.24 30.55 -47.80
N ARG A 213 -25.63 30.10 -48.90
CA ARG A 213 -24.86 28.85 -48.95
C ARG A 213 -23.52 28.98 -48.22
N GLY A 214 -22.87 30.13 -48.30
CA GLY A 214 -21.63 30.41 -47.58
C GLY A 214 -21.82 30.37 -46.06
N ARG A 215 -22.90 30.96 -45.54
CA ARG A 215 -23.23 30.88 -44.09
C ARG A 215 -23.51 29.45 -43.64
N GLN A 216 -24.15 28.63 -44.48
CA GLN A 216 -24.36 27.21 -44.18
C GLN A 216 -23.03 26.46 -44.08
N GLU A 217 -22.12 26.66 -45.03
CA GLU A 217 -20.79 26.02 -45.01
C GLU A 217 -19.93 26.49 -43.83
N ILE A 218 -20.04 27.76 -43.43
CA ILE A 218 -19.37 28.29 -42.22
C ILE A 218 -19.89 27.60 -40.96
N ASN A 219 -21.21 27.39 -40.85
CA ASN A 219 -21.78 26.66 -39.72
C ASN A 219 -21.37 25.19 -39.72
N ASN A 220 -21.35 24.53 -40.88
CA ASN A 220 -20.89 23.14 -40.98
C ASN A 220 -19.41 23.01 -40.59
N ALA A 221 -18.57 23.97 -40.99
CA ALA A 221 -17.16 24.00 -40.58
C ALA A 221 -17.02 24.20 -39.06
N HIS A 222 -17.86 25.05 -38.45
CA HIS A 222 -17.90 25.23 -37.00
C HIS A 222 -18.33 23.96 -36.27
N ASP A 223 -19.37 23.28 -36.75
CA ASP A 223 -19.85 22.02 -36.16
C ASP A 223 -18.79 20.92 -36.25
N ALA A 224 -18.08 20.82 -37.38
CA ALA A 224 -16.98 19.87 -37.54
C ALA A 224 -15.80 20.17 -36.59
N VAL A 225 -15.49 21.45 -36.34
CA VAL A 225 -14.47 21.84 -35.35
C VAL A 225 -14.92 21.48 -33.93
N CYS A 226 -16.20 21.72 -33.58
CA CYS A 226 -16.74 21.34 -32.28
C CYS A 226 -16.70 19.81 -32.09
N GLU A 227 -17.01 19.04 -33.12
CA GLU A 227 -16.94 17.58 -33.10
C GLU A 227 -15.48 17.10 -32.90
N TYR A 228 -14.53 17.65 -33.65
CA TYR A 228 -13.10 17.32 -33.54
C TYR A 228 -12.54 17.61 -32.15
N LEU A 229 -12.88 18.76 -31.56
CA LEU A 229 -12.43 19.16 -30.23
C LEU A 229 -13.30 18.55 -29.10
N ARG A 230 -14.29 17.72 -29.44
CA ARG A 230 -15.25 17.12 -28.50
C ARG A 230 -15.96 18.16 -27.60
N LEU A 231 -16.14 19.37 -28.12
CA LEU A 231 -16.85 20.43 -27.43
C LEU A 231 -18.36 20.20 -27.60
N ARG A 232 -19.13 20.21 -26.50
CA ARG A 232 -20.61 20.18 -26.59
C ARG A 232 -21.05 21.32 -27.51
N HIS A 233 -21.88 21.04 -28.51
CA HIS A 233 -22.38 22.03 -29.47
C HIS A 233 -23.07 23.19 -28.73
N HIS A 234 -22.33 24.26 -28.43
CA HIS A 234 -22.92 25.51 -28.03
C HIS A 234 -23.53 26.12 -29.29
N LYS A 235 -24.83 25.91 -29.48
CA LYS A 235 -25.63 26.70 -30.42
C LYS A 235 -25.31 28.17 -30.18
N LYS A 236 -24.63 28.82 -31.13
CA LYS A 236 -24.45 30.27 -31.12
C LYS A 236 -25.84 30.91 -31.11
N ASN A 237 -26.21 31.51 -29.99
CA ASN A 237 -27.36 32.40 -29.95
C ASN A 237 -27.05 33.56 -30.90
N ARG A 238 -27.79 33.62 -32.01
CA ARG A 238 -27.90 34.80 -32.85
C ARG A 238 -28.32 35.97 -31.96
N LYS A 239 -27.43 36.94 -31.78
CA LYS A 239 -27.85 38.32 -31.52
C LYS A 239 -28.36 38.91 -32.83
#